data_AF-M9VYN2-F1
#
_entry.id   AF-M9VYN2-F1
#
_cell.length_a   1.000
_cell.length_b   1.000
_cell.length_c   1.000
_cell.angle_alpha   90.00
_cell.angle_beta   90.00
_cell.angle_gamma   90.00
#
_symmetry.space_group_name_H-M   'P 1'
#
loop_
_entity.id
_entity.type
_entity.pdbx_description
1 polymer ?
#
loop_
_entity_poly.entity_id
_entity_poly.type
_entity_poly.pdbx_seq_one_letter_code
_entity_poly.pdbx_strand_id
1 'polypeptide(L)'
;DVCLPTDYRHMEGYGVHAYQLINKAGKAHYVKFHWKPTCGVKCMSEEEAIRVGGTNHSHATKDLYDSIAAGNYPEWKLFIQIMDTEDVDKFDFDPLDVTKTWPEDILPLMPVGRLVLNRNIDNFFAENEQLAFSPGHIVPGVYYSEDKLLQTRIFSYADTQRHRIGPT
;
A
#
# COMPACT_ATOMS: atom_id res chain seq x y z
N ASP A 1 0.42 2.47 -18.66
CA ASP A 1 1.64 1.65 -18.47
C ASP A 1 2.08 1.48 -17.01
N VAL A 2 1.17 1.22 -16.05
CA VAL A 2 1.57 1.03 -14.62
C VAL A 2 2.01 -0.41 -14.32
N CYS A 3 1.90 -1.33 -15.28
CA CYS A 3 2.06 -2.76 -15.06
C CYS A 3 3.53 -3.25 -14.97
N LEU A 4 4.52 -2.42 -15.30
CA LEU A 4 5.94 -2.80 -15.35
C LEU A 4 6.83 -1.73 -14.65
N PRO A 5 6.73 -1.55 -13.33
CA PRO A 5 7.56 -0.58 -12.61
C PRO A 5 9.05 -0.91 -12.75
N THR A 6 9.89 0.11 -12.94
CA THR A 6 11.34 -0.08 -13.10
C THR A 6 12.02 -0.60 -11.84
N ASP A 7 11.54 -0.19 -10.67
CA ASP A 7 12.01 -0.59 -9.35
C ASP A 7 10.95 -0.28 -8.28
N TYR A 8 11.22 -0.63 -7.03
CA TYR A 8 10.30 -0.35 -5.92
C TYR A 8 10.17 1.13 -5.61
N ARG A 9 11.18 1.97 -5.85
CA ARG A 9 11.21 3.37 -5.40
C ARG A 9 10.34 4.27 -6.27
N HIS A 10 10.15 3.90 -7.54
CA HIS A 10 9.35 4.65 -8.51
C HIS A 10 7.92 4.10 -8.71
N MET A 11 7.35 3.42 -7.71
CA MET A 11 5.96 2.97 -7.74
C MET A 11 5.10 3.70 -6.72
N GLU A 12 3.83 3.89 -7.07
CA GLU A 12 2.80 4.30 -6.13
C GLU A 12 2.34 3.11 -5.29
N GLY A 13 1.86 3.40 -4.08
CA GLY A 13 1.24 2.44 -3.20
C GLY A 13 -0.21 2.82 -2.92
N TYR A 14 -1.10 1.83 -2.88
CA TYR A 14 -2.52 2.05 -2.63
C TYR A 14 -3.02 1.08 -1.57
N GLY A 15 -3.84 1.58 -0.64
CA GLY A 15 -4.57 0.71 0.30
C GLY A 15 -5.65 -0.12 -0.39
N VAL A 16 -6.12 0.33 -1.57
CA VAL A 16 -7.20 -0.22 -2.40
C VAL A 16 -8.58 -0.14 -1.72
N HIS A 17 -8.70 -0.79 -0.57
CA HIS A 17 -9.91 -0.83 0.24
C HIS A 17 -10.23 0.52 0.86
N ALA A 18 -11.52 0.80 1.01
CA ALA A 18 -11.98 1.80 1.97
C ALA A 18 -11.82 1.23 3.39
N TYR A 19 -11.19 1.96 4.29
CA TYR A 19 -11.21 1.70 5.74
C TYR A 19 -12.13 2.70 6.42
N GLN A 20 -12.35 2.55 7.72
CA GLN A 20 -13.03 3.56 8.54
C GLN A 20 -12.03 4.29 9.44
N LEU A 21 -12.10 5.62 9.48
CA LEU A 21 -11.46 6.45 10.51
C LEU A 21 -12.50 6.92 11.50
N ILE A 22 -12.27 6.66 12.79
CA ILE A 22 -13.15 7.12 13.86
C ILE A 22 -12.44 8.21 14.66
N ASN A 23 -13.03 9.39 14.69
CA ASN A 23 -12.47 10.52 15.43
C ASN A 23 -12.81 10.44 16.94
N LYS A 24 -12.26 11.36 17.74
CA LYS A 24 -12.48 11.39 19.21
C LYS A 24 -13.94 11.58 19.63
N ALA A 25 -14.79 12.11 18.74
CA ALA A 25 -16.22 12.29 19.00
C ALA A 25 -17.04 11.05 18.58
N GLY A 26 -16.41 9.99 18.06
CA GLY A 26 -17.08 8.78 17.60
C GLY A 26 -17.66 8.88 16.19
N LYS A 27 -17.44 9.98 15.46
CA LYS A 27 -17.87 10.08 14.05
C LYS A 27 -16.92 9.25 13.18
N ALA A 28 -17.51 8.35 12.39
CA ALA A 28 -16.81 7.52 11.42
C ALA A 28 -16.78 8.22 10.05
N HIS A 29 -15.68 8.01 9.33
CA HIS A 29 -15.53 8.42 7.93
C HIS A 29 -14.88 7.27 7.16
N TYR A 30 -15.25 7.07 5.91
CA TYR A 30 -14.49 6.17 5.05
C TYR A 30 -13.20 6.84 4.57
N VAL A 31 -12.14 6.05 4.46
CA VAL A 31 -10.82 6.53 4.03
C VAL A 31 -10.20 5.61 2.99
N LYS A 32 -9.52 6.18 1.98
CA LYS A 32 -8.56 5.47 1.14
C LYS A 32 -7.16 6.04 1.33
N PHE A 33 -6.16 5.15 1.38
CA PHE A 33 -4.76 5.50 1.59
C PHE A 33 -3.97 5.45 0.29
N HIS A 34 -3.15 6.48 0.04
CA HIS A 34 -2.35 6.64 -1.17
C HIS A 34 -0.92 7.04 -0.82
N TRP A 35 0.04 6.35 -1.41
CA TRP A 35 1.47 6.63 -1.30
C TRP A 35 2.01 7.08 -2.64
N LYS A 36 2.48 8.33 -2.72
CA LYS A 36 3.07 8.88 -3.94
C LYS A 36 4.60 8.98 -3.78
N PRO A 37 5.40 8.35 -4.66
CA PRO A 37 6.86 8.38 -4.57
C PRO A 37 7.38 9.79 -4.84
N THR A 38 8.35 10.26 -4.07
CA THR A 38 8.92 11.61 -4.28
C THR A 38 9.84 11.70 -5.48
N CYS A 39 10.41 10.57 -5.91
CA CYS A 39 11.25 10.47 -7.11
C CYS A 39 10.46 10.26 -8.41
N GLY A 40 9.12 10.30 -8.34
CA GLY A 40 8.22 10.13 -9.48
C GLY A 40 7.99 8.67 -9.86
N VAL A 41 7.03 8.45 -10.76
CA VAL A 41 6.66 7.13 -11.26
C VAL A 41 7.45 6.81 -12.53
N LYS A 42 8.02 5.60 -12.60
CA LYS A 42 8.76 5.12 -13.78
C LYS A 42 8.43 3.67 -14.07
N CYS A 43 8.18 3.40 -15.34
CA CYS A 43 7.88 2.06 -15.84
C CYS A 43 8.80 1.72 -17.00
N MET A 44 9.14 0.45 -17.12
CA MET A 44 9.93 -0.10 -18.22
C MET A 44 9.07 -0.27 -19.46
N SER A 45 9.69 -0.15 -20.63
CA SER A 45 9.13 -0.69 -21.86
C SER A 45 9.10 -2.22 -21.82
N GLU A 46 8.31 -2.84 -22.70
CA GLU A 46 8.28 -4.30 -22.83
C GLU A 46 9.67 -4.88 -23.17
N GLU A 47 10.40 -4.23 -24.08
CA GLU A 47 11.75 -4.61 -24.48
C GLU A 47 12.75 -4.52 -23.32
N GLU A 48 12.64 -3.46 -22.51
CA GLU A 48 13.45 -3.29 -21.30
C GLU A 48 13.12 -4.38 -20.28
N ALA A 49 11.84 -4.69 -20.08
CA ALA A 49 11.40 -5.72 -19.15
C ALA A 49 11.90 -7.12 -19.56
N ILE A 50 11.89 -7.45 -20.86
CA ILE A 50 12.45 -8.72 -21.37
C ILE A 50 13.96 -8.78 -21.09
N ARG A 51 14.69 -7.71 -21.38
CA ARG A 51 16.14 -7.64 -21.16
C ARG A 51 16.50 -7.72 -19.68
N VAL A 52 15.85 -6.93 -18.83
CA VAL A 52 16.07 -6.92 -17.38
C VAL A 52 15.69 -8.26 -16.77
N GLY A 53 14.55 -8.82 -17.20
CA GLY A 53 14.11 -10.16 -16.81
C GLY A 53 15.16 -11.22 -17.14
N GLY A 54 15.78 -11.18 -18.31
CA GLY A 54 16.83 -12.15 -18.67
C GLY A 54 18.17 -11.96 -17.96
N THR A 55 18.45 -10.77 -17.42
CA THR A 55 19.77 -10.41 -16.87
C THR A 55 19.80 -10.35 -15.34
N ASN A 56 18.73 -9.87 -14.71
CA ASN A 56 18.62 -9.76 -13.26
C ASN A 56 17.16 -9.82 -12.81
N HIS A 57 16.72 -11.02 -12.41
CA HIS A 57 15.39 -11.23 -11.84
C HIS A 57 15.15 -10.48 -10.52
N SER A 58 16.20 -10.06 -9.81
CA SER A 58 16.14 -9.35 -8.53
C SER A 58 16.47 -7.85 -8.66
N HIS A 59 16.30 -7.27 -9.86
CA HIS A 59 16.66 -5.87 -10.15
C HIS A 59 16.05 -4.87 -9.16
N ALA A 60 14.75 -4.98 -8.85
CA ALA A 60 14.07 -4.06 -7.94
C ALA A 60 14.58 -4.14 -6.49
N THR A 61 14.83 -5.37 -6.00
CA THR A 61 15.42 -5.58 -4.67
C THR A 61 16.85 -5.04 -4.60
N LYS A 62 17.64 -5.30 -5.65
CA LYS A 62 19.01 -4.79 -5.74
C LYS A 62 19.03 -3.25 -5.76
N ASP A 63 18.20 -2.62 -6.58
CA ASP A 63 18.07 -1.17 -6.64
C ASP A 63 17.75 -0.55 -5.27
N LEU A 64 16.77 -1.13 -4.55
CA LEU A 64 16.39 -0.66 -3.21
C LEU A 64 17.57 -0.76 -2.23
N TYR A 65 18.23 -1.92 -2.20
CA TYR A 65 19.34 -2.18 -1.28
C TYR A 65 20.54 -1.27 -1.56
N ASP A 66 20.94 -1.15 -2.84
CA ASP A 66 22.05 -0.30 -3.28
C ASP A 66 21.74 1.18 -2.99
N SER A 67 20.49 1.61 -3.20
CA SER A 67 20.08 3.00 -2.96
C SER A 67 20.15 3.37 -1.49
N ILE A 68 19.66 2.50 -0.61
CA ILE A 68 19.75 2.72 0.84
C ILE A 68 21.22 2.70 1.30
N ALA A 69 22.04 1.76 0.80
CA ALA A 69 23.46 1.69 1.11
C ALA A 69 24.24 2.93 0.65
N ALA A 70 23.84 3.53 -0.48
CA ALA A 70 24.41 4.77 -1.00
C ALA A 70 23.91 6.05 -0.29
N GLY A 71 23.03 5.94 0.71
CA GLY A 71 22.41 7.08 1.39
C GLY A 71 21.28 7.76 0.61
N ASN A 72 20.88 7.20 -0.53
CA ASN A 72 19.78 7.66 -1.37
C ASN A 72 18.45 7.05 -0.89
N TYR A 73 17.98 7.48 0.27
CA TYR A 73 16.80 6.94 0.93
C TYR A 73 15.52 7.25 0.14
N PRO A 74 14.77 6.23 -0.33
CA PRO A 74 13.51 6.48 -0.99
C PRO A 74 12.45 7.00 -0.02
N GLU A 75 11.61 7.89 -0.52
CA GLU A 75 10.55 8.53 0.23
C GLU A 75 9.21 8.47 -0.53
N TRP A 76 8.13 8.27 0.23
CA TRP A 76 6.76 8.40 -0.25
C TRP A 76 5.98 9.37 0.62
N LYS A 77 5.15 10.18 0.00
CA LYS A 77 4.17 11.03 0.70
C LYS A 77 2.87 10.26 0.89
N LEU A 78 2.36 10.26 2.12
CA LEU A 78 1.07 9.70 2.46
C LEU A 78 -0.02 10.74 2.18
N PHE A 79 -1.01 10.34 1.40
CA PHE A 79 -2.25 11.06 1.20
C PHE A 79 -3.43 10.18 1.59
N ILE A 80 -4.52 10.82 1.98
CA ILE A 80 -5.81 10.17 2.21
C ILE A 80 -6.93 10.88 1.45
N GLN A 81 -7.89 10.10 0.98
CA GLN A 81 -9.21 10.60 0.61
C GLN A 81 -10.17 10.26 1.75
N ILE A 82 -11.06 11.18 2.12
CA ILE A 82 -12.05 10.97 3.18
C ILE A 82 -13.45 11.17 2.61
N MET A 83 -14.37 10.29 2.97
CA MET A 83 -15.79 10.37 2.62
C MET A 83 -16.63 10.24 3.89
N ASP A 84 -17.64 11.09 4.05
CA ASP A 84 -18.62 10.94 5.14
C ASP A 84 -19.48 9.70 4.90
N THR A 85 -19.74 8.92 5.96
CA THR A 85 -20.54 7.69 5.84
C THR A 85 -21.97 7.94 5.37
N GLU A 86 -22.48 9.16 5.55
CA GLU A 86 -23.80 9.61 5.08
C GLU A 86 -23.82 9.94 3.58
N ASP A 87 -22.66 10.10 2.95
CA ASP A 87 -22.54 10.52 1.56
C ASP A 87 -22.41 9.34 0.59
N VAL A 88 -22.39 8.10 1.09
CA VAL A 88 -22.19 6.88 0.29
C VAL A 88 -23.13 6.80 -0.91
N ASP A 89 -24.41 7.11 -0.70
CA ASP A 89 -25.44 7.04 -1.75
C ASP A 89 -25.46 8.25 -2.69
N LYS A 90 -24.56 9.23 -2.50
CA LYS A 90 -24.47 10.44 -3.34
C LYS A 90 -23.58 10.26 -4.56
N PHE A 91 -22.85 9.15 -4.67
CA PHE A 91 -21.91 8.89 -5.76
C PHE A 91 -22.46 7.84 -6.73
N ASP A 92 -22.05 7.93 -8.00
CA ASP A 92 -22.41 6.97 -9.06
C ASP A 92 -21.67 5.61 -8.94
N PHE A 93 -20.94 5.39 -7.85
CA PHE A 93 -20.17 4.19 -7.56
C PHE A 93 -20.33 3.79 -6.09
N ASP A 94 -20.22 2.49 -5.82
CA ASP A 94 -20.13 2.00 -4.45
C ASP A 94 -18.72 2.31 -3.89
N PRO A 95 -18.60 3.13 -2.83
CA PRO A 95 -17.31 3.49 -2.23
C PRO A 95 -16.54 2.28 -1.66
N LEU A 96 -17.24 1.18 -1.36
CA LEU A 96 -16.71 -0.07 -0.83
C LEU A 96 -16.41 -1.11 -1.92
N ASP A 97 -16.72 -0.81 -3.19
CA ASP A 97 -16.32 -1.63 -4.33
C ASP A 97 -14.84 -1.38 -4.68
N VAL A 98 -14.00 -2.38 -4.41
CA VAL A 98 -12.55 -2.37 -4.69
C VAL A 98 -12.19 -2.21 -6.17
N THR A 99 -13.14 -2.43 -7.07
CA THR A 99 -12.93 -2.24 -8.51
C THR A 99 -13.10 -0.77 -8.94
N LYS A 100 -13.48 0.11 -8.00
CA LYS A 100 -13.70 1.54 -8.25
C LYS A 100 -12.66 2.39 -7.54
N THR A 101 -12.16 3.39 -8.25
CA THR A 101 -11.38 4.48 -7.67
C THR A 101 -12.32 5.58 -7.20
N TRP A 102 -11.91 6.34 -6.19
CA TRP A 102 -12.62 7.55 -5.80
C TRP A 102 -12.05 8.72 -6.62
N PRO A 103 -12.84 9.40 -7.45
CA PRO A 103 -12.35 10.49 -8.30
C PRO A 103 -11.70 11.60 -7.47
N GLU A 104 -10.45 11.95 -7.80
CA GLU A 104 -9.67 12.96 -7.04
C GLU A 104 -10.24 14.39 -7.17
N ASP A 105 -11.06 14.66 -8.19
CA ASP A 105 -11.76 15.93 -8.41
C ASP A 105 -12.96 16.10 -7.46
N ILE A 106 -13.57 14.99 -7.02
CA ILE A 106 -14.70 14.99 -6.09
C ILE A 106 -14.20 14.80 -4.65
N LEU A 107 -13.26 13.88 -4.45
CA LEU A 107 -12.67 13.56 -3.15
C LEU A 107 -11.16 13.82 -3.22
N PRO A 108 -10.71 15.06 -2.93
CA PRO A 108 -9.32 15.44 -3.12
C PRO A 108 -8.38 14.70 -2.16
N LEU A 109 -7.15 14.49 -2.63
CA LEU A 109 -6.08 13.93 -1.81
C LEU A 109 -5.61 14.92 -0.76
N MET A 110 -5.68 14.52 0.50
CA MET A 110 -5.20 15.30 1.64
C MET A 110 -3.86 14.76 2.15
N PRO A 111 -2.80 15.59 2.24
CA PRO A 111 -1.50 15.15 2.73
C PRO A 111 -1.54 14.87 4.23
N VAL A 112 -0.92 13.77 4.64
CA VAL A 112 -0.86 13.33 6.06
C VAL A 112 0.57 13.29 6.58
N GLY A 113 1.50 12.76 5.79
CA GLY A 113 2.87 12.54 6.26
C GLY A 113 3.78 11.96 5.19
N ARG A 114 4.88 11.35 5.63
CA ARG A 114 5.88 10.73 4.74
C ARG A 114 6.45 9.44 5.34
N LEU A 115 6.83 8.52 4.46
CA LEU A 115 7.58 7.30 4.77
C LEU A 115 8.96 7.40 4.14
N VAL A 116 10.01 7.13 4.90
CA VAL A 116 11.39 7.08 4.41
C VAL A 116 11.99 5.74 4.78
N LEU A 117 12.50 5.00 3.79
CA LEU A 117 13.25 3.77 4.05
C LEU A 117 14.74 4.11 4.09
N ASN A 118 15.34 4.02 5.28
CA ASN A 118 16.71 4.50 5.53
C ASN A 118 17.67 3.43 6.06
N ARG A 119 17.24 2.18 6.16
CA ARG A 119 18.06 1.09 6.69
C ARG A 119 17.75 -0.21 5.96
N ASN A 120 18.81 -0.91 5.56
CA ASN A 120 18.72 -2.25 5.03
C ASN A 120 18.61 -3.27 6.17
N ILE A 121 18.08 -4.44 5.85
CA ILE A 121 18.06 -5.59 6.76
C ILE A 121 19.48 -6.17 6.93
N ASP A 122 19.76 -6.69 8.12
CA ASP A 122 20.99 -7.39 8.44
C ASP A 122 20.86 -8.89 8.09
N ASN A 123 19.66 -9.46 8.26
CA ASN A 123 19.36 -10.85 7.95
C ASN A 123 18.08 -10.98 7.11
N PHE A 124 18.26 -11.42 5.85
CA PHE A 124 17.15 -11.59 4.92
C PHE A 124 16.07 -12.55 5.42
N PHE A 125 16.45 -13.69 6.00
CA PHE A 125 15.47 -14.68 6.43
C PHE A 125 14.67 -14.20 7.65
N ALA A 126 15.37 -13.69 8.66
CA ALA A 126 14.75 -13.30 9.92
C ALA A 126 13.90 -12.01 9.79
N GLU A 127 14.31 -11.07 8.95
CA GLU A 127 13.68 -9.75 8.88
C GLU A 127 12.76 -9.56 7.66
N ASN A 128 12.99 -10.30 6.56
CA ASN A 128 12.16 -10.21 5.36
C ASN A 128 11.27 -11.44 5.18
N GLU A 129 11.84 -12.65 5.17
CA GLU A 129 11.04 -13.87 4.91
C GLU A 129 10.09 -14.23 6.06
N GLN A 130 10.49 -14.01 7.31
CA GLN A 130 9.63 -14.26 8.47
C GLN A 130 8.62 -13.14 8.74
N LEU A 131 8.70 -12.02 8.03
CA LEU A 131 7.80 -10.89 8.28
C LEU A 131 6.35 -11.27 7.94
N ALA A 132 5.41 -10.82 8.77
CA ALA A 132 3.99 -11.19 8.70
C ALA A 132 3.09 -9.95 8.73
N PHE A 133 2.68 -9.47 7.55
CA PHE A 133 1.67 -8.42 7.42
C PHE A 133 0.25 -9.01 7.52
N SER A 134 -0.70 -8.28 8.10
CA SER A 134 -2.12 -8.62 8.04
C SER A 134 -2.94 -7.33 8.04
N PRO A 135 -3.95 -7.19 7.17
CA PRO A 135 -4.89 -6.07 7.26
C PRO A 135 -5.71 -6.12 8.56
N GLY A 136 -5.75 -7.27 9.25
CA GLY A 136 -6.33 -7.41 10.57
C GLY A 136 -5.53 -6.78 11.71
N HIS A 137 -4.33 -6.24 11.43
CA HIS A 137 -3.54 -5.50 12.40
C HIS A 137 -3.88 -4.01 12.32
N ILE A 138 -4.90 -3.60 13.08
CA ILE A 138 -5.33 -2.19 13.18
C ILE A 138 -4.99 -1.57 14.53
N VAL A 139 -5.04 -0.24 14.58
CA VAL A 139 -4.82 0.56 15.80
C VAL A 139 -6.07 1.41 16.10
N PRO A 140 -6.33 1.80 17.36
CA PRO A 140 -7.47 2.64 17.70
C PRO A 140 -7.55 3.90 16.84
N GLY A 141 -8.72 4.12 16.24
CA GLY A 141 -8.97 5.20 15.27
C GLY A 141 -8.97 4.73 13.81
N VAL A 142 -8.46 3.54 13.49
CA VAL A 142 -8.57 2.89 12.18
C VAL A 142 -9.34 1.59 12.32
N TYR A 143 -10.38 1.39 11.51
CA TYR A 143 -11.27 0.25 11.57
C TYR A 143 -11.58 -0.30 10.16
N TYR A 144 -12.14 -1.50 10.11
CA TYR A 144 -12.54 -2.14 8.87
C TYR A 144 -13.84 -1.53 8.35
N SER A 145 -13.98 -1.44 7.04
CA SER A 145 -15.28 -1.21 6.40
C SER A 145 -15.97 -2.53 6.07
N GLU A 146 -17.16 -2.43 5.52
CA GLU A 146 -18.00 -3.53 5.04
C GLU A 146 -17.58 -4.04 3.64
N ASP A 147 -16.43 -3.58 3.12
CA ASP A 147 -15.81 -4.09 1.90
C ASP A 147 -15.60 -5.61 2.01
N LYS A 148 -16.31 -6.36 1.17
CA LYS A 148 -16.34 -7.83 1.20
C LYS A 148 -14.98 -8.47 0.96
N LEU A 149 -14.13 -7.84 0.13
CA LEU A 149 -12.79 -8.33 -0.13
C LEU A 149 -11.88 -8.07 1.07
N LEU A 150 -11.99 -6.90 1.69
CA LEU A 150 -11.27 -6.59 2.93
C LEU A 150 -11.63 -7.57 4.05
N GLN A 151 -12.93 -7.83 4.26
CA GLN A 151 -13.43 -8.77 5.26
C GLN A 151 -12.82 -10.16 5.12
N THR A 152 -12.68 -10.65 3.88
CA THR A 152 -12.04 -11.94 3.59
C THR A 152 -10.53 -11.92 3.88
N ARG A 153 -9.84 -10.83 3.54
CA ARG A 153 -8.38 -10.70 3.79
C ARG A 153 -8.05 -10.68 5.28
N ILE A 154 -8.88 -10.08 6.14
CA ILE A 154 -8.64 -10.05 7.59
C ILE A 154 -8.46 -11.47 8.15
N PHE A 155 -9.30 -12.41 7.68
CA PHE A 155 -9.16 -13.82 8.03
C PHE A 155 -7.94 -14.48 7.37
N SER A 156 -7.82 -14.34 6.04
CA SER A 156 -6.87 -15.10 5.23
C SER A 156 -5.40 -14.92 5.65
N TYR A 157 -5.00 -13.70 6.03
CA TYR A 157 -3.61 -13.42 6.39
C TYR A 157 -3.21 -14.09 7.70
N ALA A 158 -4.08 -14.09 8.71
CA ALA A 158 -3.79 -14.77 9.97
C ALA A 158 -3.76 -16.29 9.80
N ASP A 159 -4.66 -16.85 8.98
CA ASP A 159 -4.69 -18.28 8.67
C ASP A 159 -3.38 -18.74 7.99
N THR A 160 -2.95 -18.05 6.92
CA THR A 160 -1.72 -18.43 6.20
C THR A 160 -0.46 -18.30 7.07
N GLN A 161 -0.40 -17.31 7.97
CA GLN A 161 0.75 -17.12 8.85
C GLN A 161 0.93 -18.29 9.83
N ARG A 162 -0.17 -18.83 10.37
CA ARG A 162 -0.13 -20.00 11.27
C ARG A 162 0.46 -21.22 10.58
N HIS A 163 0.18 -21.38 9.29
CA HIS A 163 0.76 -22.46 8.49
C HIS A 163 2.23 -22.18 8.10
N ARG A 164 2.53 -20.94 7.66
CA ARG A 164 3.83 -20.58 7.07
C ARG A 164 4.94 -20.41 8.09
N ILE A 165 4.66 -19.77 9.22
CA ILE A 165 5.66 -19.43 10.26
C ILE A 165 5.46 -20.32 11.49
N GLY A 166 4.20 -20.64 11.80
CA GLY A 166 3.82 -21.41 12.96
C GLY A 166 2.76 -20.69 13.80
N PRO A 167 2.15 -21.38 14.76
CA PRO A 167 1.22 -20.74 15.68
C PRO A 167 1.96 -19.74 16.58
N THR A 168 1.39 -18.54 16.70
CA THR A 168 1.71 -17.58 17.77
C THR A 168 1.03 -17.96 19.07
#